data_AF-A0A7Y1FDC1-F1
#
_entry.id   AF-A0A7Y1FDC1-F1
#
_cell.length_a   1.000
_cell.length_b   1.000
_cell.length_c   1.000
_cell.angle_alpha   90.00
_cell.angle_beta   90.00
_cell.angle_gamma   90.00
#
_symmetry.space_group_name_H-M   'P 1'
#
loop_
_entity.id
_entity.type
_entity.pdbx_description
1 polymer ?
#
loop_
_entity_poly.entity_id
_entity_poly.type
_entity_poly.pdbx_seq_one_letter_code
_entity_poly.pdbx_strand_id
1 'polypeptide(L)'
;MSEASPCLNCGACCSHFRVSFFWGECASAGGTVPDDLVVQINPTRVAMIGTDQKPARCCSLEGEVGKGTHCTIYEQRSSVCREFDASWSHGVQNTDCDAARAAFGLTPLKPPPFELDLPISA
;
A
#
# COMPACT_ATOMS: atom_id res chain seq x y z
N MET A 1 20.44 -3.93 -0.34
CA MET A 1 19.03 -3.46 -0.32
C MET A 1 18.26 -4.57 0.37
N SER A 2 17.72 -4.30 1.55
CA SER A 2 17.02 -5.30 2.37
C SER A 2 15.90 -5.97 1.59
N GLU A 3 15.69 -7.27 1.79
CA GLU A 3 14.50 -8.06 1.38
C GLU A 3 13.16 -7.54 1.96
N ALA A 4 13.19 -6.39 2.63
CA ALA A 4 12.00 -5.69 3.07
C ALA A 4 11.17 -5.27 1.86
N SER A 5 9.85 -5.52 1.92
CA SER A 5 8.90 -5.23 0.85
C SER A 5 9.19 -3.89 0.16
N PRO A 6 9.27 -3.81 -1.19
CA PRO A 6 9.55 -2.57 -1.92
C PRO A 6 8.56 -1.44 -1.60
N CYS A 7 7.40 -1.78 -1.03
CA CYS A 7 6.41 -0.84 -0.52
C CYS A 7 6.91 0.00 0.68
N LEU A 8 7.82 -0.53 1.49
CA LEU A 8 8.43 0.17 2.63
C LEU A 8 9.46 1.24 2.22
N ASN A 9 9.74 1.40 0.93
CA ASN A 9 10.73 2.37 0.46
C ASN A 9 10.17 3.36 -0.57
N CYS A 10 8.98 3.13 -1.12
CA CYS A 10 8.44 3.98 -2.19
C CYS A 10 7.30 4.90 -1.76
N GLY A 11 6.34 4.45 -0.94
CA GLY A 11 5.18 5.25 -0.53
C GLY A 11 4.23 5.68 -1.66
N ALA A 12 4.41 5.16 -2.88
CA ALA A 12 3.70 5.60 -4.08
C ALA A 12 2.18 5.33 -3.99
N CYS A 13 1.77 4.10 -3.63
CA CYS A 13 0.35 3.74 -3.53
C CYS A 13 -0.38 4.59 -2.49
N CYS A 14 0.25 4.84 -1.34
CA CYS A 14 -0.27 5.69 -0.26
C CYS A 14 -0.39 7.17 -0.65
N SER A 15 0.29 7.61 -1.71
CA SER A 15 0.20 8.97 -2.26
C SER A 15 -0.50 9.03 -3.63
N HIS A 16 -1.04 7.91 -4.11
CA HIS A 16 -1.67 7.85 -5.42
C HIS A 16 -3.15 7.49 -5.33
N PHE A 17 -3.50 6.48 -4.54
CA PHE A 17 -4.86 5.95 -4.50
C PHE A 17 -5.69 6.55 -3.37
N ARG A 18 -7.01 6.59 -3.56
CA ARG A 18 -7.96 6.78 -2.47
C ARG A 18 -8.08 5.46 -1.71
N VAL A 19 -7.73 5.46 -0.43
CA VAL A 19 -7.79 4.26 0.41
C VAL A 19 -9.17 4.19 1.04
N SER A 20 -10.17 3.70 0.29
CA SER A 20 -11.54 3.54 0.78
C SER A 20 -11.87 2.10 1.16
N PHE A 21 -12.52 1.90 2.30
CA PHE A 21 -12.85 0.58 2.83
C PHE A 21 -14.15 0.61 3.66
N PHE A 22 -14.62 -0.55 4.11
CA PHE A 22 -15.86 -0.67 4.88
C PHE A 22 -15.69 -0.05 6.27
N TRP A 23 -16.65 0.76 6.74
CA TRP A 23 -16.53 1.42 8.05
C TRP A 23 -16.36 0.43 9.21
N GLY A 24 -16.84 -0.81 9.06
CA GLY A 24 -16.69 -1.87 10.06
C GLY A 24 -15.24 -2.28 10.36
N GLU A 25 -14.28 -1.85 9.55
CA GLU A 25 -12.85 -2.07 9.83
C GLU A 25 -12.26 -1.03 10.80
N CYS A 26 -13.02 0.01 11.16
CA CYS A 26 -12.61 1.01 12.15
C CYS A 26 -12.71 0.45 13.57
N ALA A 27 -11.88 0.96 14.48
CA ALA A 27 -11.78 0.48 15.85
C ALA A 27 -13.12 0.62 16.61
N SER A 28 -13.87 1.71 16.42
CA SER A 28 -15.21 1.90 16.99
C SER A 28 -16.24 0.84 16.59
N ALA A 29 -16.00 0.12 15.48
CA ALA A 29 -16.86 -0.92 14.95
C ALA A 29 -16.38 -2.35 15.26
N GLY A 30 -15.29 -2.49 16.03
CA GLY A 30 -14.64 -3.76 16.33
C GLY A 30 -13.53 -4.16 15.35
N GLY A 31 -13.17 -3.29 14.41
CA GLY A 31 -12.03 -3.45 13.53
C GLY A 31 -10.71 -2.96 14.16
N THR A 32 -9.72 -2.64 13.31
CA THR A 32 -8.36 -2.26 13.77
C THR A 32 -7.94 -0.85 13.38
N VAL A 33 -8.58 -0.24 12.37
CA VAL A 33 -8.15 1.06 11.85
C VAL A 33 -8.56 2.17 12.83
N PRO A 34 -7.65 3.07 13.26
CA PRO A 34 -8.02 4.16 14.16
C PRO A 34 -9.03 5.12 13.52
N ASP A 35 -10.11 5.42 14.24
CA ASP A 35 -11.21 6.27 13.77
C ASP A 35 -10.77 7.72 13.49
N ASP A 36 -9.73 8.21 14.16
CA ASP A 36 -9.17 9.56 14.00
C ASP A 36 -8.34 9.74 12.72
N LEU A 37 -8.07 8.64 12.00
CA LEU A 37 -7.29 8.63 10.75
C LEU A 37 -8.16 8.42 9.51
N VAL A 38 -9.48 8.39 9.68
CA VAL A 38 -10.43 8.15 8.58
C VAL A 38 -11.44 9.28 8.44
N VAL A 39 -11.98 9.44 7.23
CA VAL A 39 -13.08 10.36 6.91
C VAL A 39 -14.22 9.59 6.27
N GLN A 40 -15.46 9.92 6.64
CA GLN A 40 -16.65 9.31 6.05
C GLN A 40 -16.81 9.72 4.59
N ILE A 41 -16.99 8.74 3.70
CA ILE A 41 -17.25 8.97 2.28
C ILE A 41 -18.73 8.83 1.97
N ASN A 42 -19.38 7.84 2.57
CA ASN A 42 -20.82 7.59 2.45
C ASN A 42 -21.29 6.74 3.66
N PRO A 43 -22.57 6.34 3.76
CA PRO A 43 -23.06 5.57 4.90
C PRO A 43 -22.38 4.21 5.14
N THR A 44 -21.71 3.63 4.14
CA THR A 44 -21.11 2.29 4.24
C THR A 44 -19.58 2.29 4.12
N ARG A 45 -18.96 3.42 3.76
CA ARG A 45 -17.51 3.49 3.50
C ARG A 45 -16.87 4.71 4.12
N VAL A 46 -15.64 4.50 4.59
CA VAL A 46 -14.70 5.53 4.99
C VAL A 46 -13.49 5.53 4.05
N ALA A 47 -12.66 6.56 4.12
CA ALA A 47 -11.34 6.56 3.52
C ALA A 47 -10.28 7.06 4.50
N MET A 48 -9.02 6.66 4.32
CA MET A 48 -7.93 7.27 5.07
C MET A 48 -7.87 8.77 4.75
N ILE A 49 -7.73 9.61 5.79
CA ILE A 49 -7.63 11.07 5.66
C ILE A 49 -6.47 11.43 4.72
N GLY A 50 -6.72 12.40 3.84
CA GLY A 50 -5.77 12.89 2.86
C GLY A 50 -5.75 12.09 1.56
N THR A 51 -6.44 10.94 1.49
CA THR A 51 -6.61 10.18 0.25
C THR A 51 -7.95 10.44 -0.45
N ASP A 52 -8.87 11.14 0.22
CA ASP A 52 -10.22 11.49 -0.23
C ASP A 52 -10.26 12.58 -1.31
N GLN A 53 -9.14 13.29 -1.51
CA GLN A 53 -8.97 14.31 -2.54
C GLN A 53 -7.66 14.14 -3.32
N LYS A 54 -7.48 14.93 -4.39
CA LYS A 54 -6.24 14.97 -5.18
C LYS A 54 -5.50 16.30 -4.97
N PRO A 55 -4.15 16.29 -4.86
CA PRO A 55 -3.29 15.10 -4.83
C PRO A 55 -3.49 14.29 -3.55
N ALA A 56 -3.51 12.96 -3.68
CA ALA A 56 -3.74 12.06 -2.55
C ALA A 56 -2.46 11.93 -1.73
N ARG A 57 -2.58 11.93 -0.41
CA ARG A 57 -1.50 11.55 0.51
C ARG A 57 -2.10 11.08 1.82
N CYS A 58 -1.97 9.79 2.09
CA CYS A 58 -2.45 9.19 3.33
C CYS A 58 -1.78 9.87 4.53
N CYS A 59 -2.58 10.29 5.51
CA CYS A 59 -2.10 10.91 6.75
C CYS A 59 -1.14 10.02 7.55
N SER A 60 -1.26 8.69 7.41
CA SER A 60 -0.39 7.71 8.07
C SER A 60 0.91 7.42 7.33
N LEU A 61 1.15 8.05 6.17
CA LEU A 61 2.40 7.89 5.43
C LEU A 61 3.45 8.89 5.94
N GLU A 62 4.44 8.37 6.65
CA GLU A 62 5.60 9.13 7.09
C GLU A 62 6.78 8.96 6.11
N GLY A 63 7.59 10.01 5.96
CA GLY A 63 8.73 10.04 5.04
C GLY A 63 8.41 10.59 3.64
N GLU A 64 9.37 10.49 2.73
CA GLU A 64 9.29 11.07 1.40
C GLU A 64 9.17 9.99 0.32
N VAL A 65 8.17 10.16 -0.56
CA VAL A 65 7.88 9.22 -1.66
C VAL A 65 9.13 9.04 -2.51
N GLY A 66 9.54 7.79 -2.71
CA GLY A 66 10.73 7.43 -3.48
C GLY A 66 12.07 7.53 -2.73
N LYS A 67 12.13 8.08 -1.52
CA LYS A 67 13.37 8.18 -0.73
C LYS A 67 13.39 7.26 0.50
N GLY A 68 12.24 7.04 1.12
CA GLY A 68 12.09 6.20 2.30
C GLY A 68 10.82 6.59 3.04
N THR A 69 9.95 5.61 3.27
CA THR A 69 8.61 5.87 3.82
C THR A 69 8.17 4.73 4.71
N HIS A 70 7.34 4.98 5.72
CA HIS A 70 6.67 3.90 6.43
C HIS A 70 5.25 4.30 6.81
N CYS A 71 4.43 3.29 7.11
CA CYS A 71 3.09 3.50 7.61
C CYS A 71 3.12 3.51 9.14
N THR A 72 2.67 4.59 9.75
CA THR A 72 2.64 4.73 11.22
C THR A 72 1.65 3.78 11.90
N ILE A 73 0.72 3.20 11.13
CA ILE A 73 -0.29 2.24 11.59
C ILE A 73 -0.19 0.88 10.88
N TYR A 74 1.02 0.43 10.50
CA TYR A 74 1.23 -0.76 9.67
C TYR A 74 0.44 -2.01 10.14
N GLU A 75 0.40 -2.27 11.44
CA GLU A 75 -0.32 -3.41 12.03
C GLU A 75 -1.84 -3.20 12.17
N GLN A 76 -2.32 -1.98 11.97
CA GLN A 76 -3.73 -1.56 12.08
C GLN A 76 -4.33 -1.15 10.73
N ARG A 77 -3.64 -1.46 9.63
CA ARG A 77 -4.10 -1.13 8.28
C ARG A 77 -5.43 -1.81 7.94
N SER A 78 -6.21 -1.15 7.10
CA SER A 78 -7.40 -1.73 6.46
C SER A 78 -7.03 -2.88 5.51
N SER A 79 -8.01 -3.73 5.23
CA SER A 79 -7.98 -4.81 4.26
C SER A 79 -7.39 -4.37 2.92
N VAL A 80 -7.90 -3.27 2.35
CA VAL A 80 -7.45 -2.73 1.06
C VAL A 80 -5.96 -2.34 1.05
N CYS A 81 -5.38 -1.98 2.19
CA CYS A 81 -3.95 -1.72 2.31
C CYS A 81 -3.12 -2.99 2.50
N ARG A 82 -3.69 -4.04 3.10
CA ARG A 82 -3.02 -5.34 3.33
C ARG A 82 -3.03 -6.22 2.08
N GLU A 83 -4.13 -6.17 1.34
CA GLU A 83 -4.37 -6.97 0.14
C GLU A 83 -3.75 -6.36 -1.12
N PHE A 84 -3.21 -5.14 -1.03
CA PHE A 84 -2.54 -4.50 -2.16
C PHE A 84 -1.10 -5.00 -2.30
N ASP A 85 -0.86 -5.87 -3.27
CA ASP A 85 0.45 -6.44 -3.54
C ASP A 85 1.36 -5.51 -4.34
N ALA A 86 2.67 -5.61 -4.10
CA ALA A 86 3.64 -5.00 -4.99
C ALA A 86 3.65 -5.74 -6.33
N SER A 87 3.99 -5.05 -7.41
CA SER A 87 4.19 -5.71 -8.70
C SER A 87 5.25 -6.82 -8.55
N TRP A 88 4.89 -8.02 -9.01
CA TRP A 88 5.69 -9.25 -8.95
C TRP A 88 5.80 -9.96 -7.58
N SER A 89 5.09 -9.53 -6.53
CA SER A 89 5.12 -10.19 -5.21
C SER A 89 4.79 -11.70 -5.24
N HIS A 90 3.98 -12.14 -6.20
CA HIS A 90 3.62 -13.55 -6.40
C HIS A 90 3.94 -14.03 -7.83
N GLY A 91 4.98 -13.46 -8.45
CA GLY A 91 5.28 -13.70 -9.87
C GLY A 91 4.26 -13.07 -10.84
N VAL A 92 3.27 -12.35 -10.31
CA VAL A 92 2.22 -11.66 -11.08
C VAL A 92 2.50 -10.17 -11.09
N GLN A 93 2.46 -9.57 -12.28
CA GLN A 93 2.57 -8.12 -12.42
C GLN A 93 1.34 -7.43 -11.82
N ASN A 94 1.57 -6.40 -11.01
CA ASN A 94 0.52 -5.48 -10.57
C ASN A 94 0.69 -4.15 -11.29
N THR A 95 -0.13 -3.93 -12.33
CA THR A 95 -0.10 -2.71 -13.15
C THR A 95 -0.52 -1.47 -12.37
N ASP A 96 -1.35 -1.60 -11.33
CA ASP A 96 -1.75 -0.47 -10.48
C ASP A 96 -0.57 -0.01 -9.61
N CYS A 97 0.23 -0.95 -9.11
CA CYS A 97 1.47 -0.62 -8.42
C CYS A 97 2.43 0.13 -9.35
N ASP A 98 2.60 -0.34 -10.59
CA ASP A 98 3.47 0.28 -11.58
C ASP A 98 2.97 1.69 -11.97
N ALA A 99 1.65 1.87 -12.13
CA ALA A 99 1.03 3.16 -12.42
C ALA A 99 1.22 4.17 -11.26
N ALA A 100 1.03 3.73 -10.01
CA ALA A 100 1.29 4.57 -8.85
C ALA A 100 2.75 5.01 -8.77
N ARG A 101 3.69 4.11 -9.06
CA ARG A 101 5.12 4.43 -9.12
C ARG A 101 5.43 5.44 -10.22
N ALA A 102 4.87 5.24 -11.42
CA ALA A 102 5.06 6.15 -12.56
C ALA A 102 4.55 7.57 -12.27
N ALA A 103 3.45 7.71 -11.53
CA ALA A 103 2.91 9.02 -11.12
C ALA A 103 3.89 9.84 -10.26
N PHE A 104 4.89 9.20 -9.66
CA PHE A 104 5.95 9.84 -8.87
C PHE A 104 7.34 9.74 -9.52
N GLY A 105 7.40 9.40 -10.82
CA GLY A 105 8.66 9.28 -11.56
C GLY A 105 9.52 8.07 -11.15
N LEU A 106 8.94 7.10 -10.45
CA LEU A 106 9.64 5.89 -10.02
C LEU A 106 9.59 4.82 -11.11
N THR A 107 10.71 4.14 -11.33
CA THR A 107 10.80 3.01 -12.27
C THR A 107 9.88 1.86 -11.83
N PRO A 108 9.19 1.15 -12.75
CA PRO A 108 8.42 -0.04 -12.39
C PRO A 108 9.28 -1.10 -11.70
N LEU A 109 8.63 -1.95 -10.90
CA LEU A 109 9.34 -3.08 -10.28
C LEU A 109 9.64 -4.14 -11.35
N LYS A 110 10.77 -4.82 -11.19
CA LYS A 110 11.19 -5.90 -12.08
C LYS A 110 10.72 -7.24 -11.54
N PRO A 111 10.40 -8.22 -12.41
CA PRO A 111 10.13 -9.58 -11.96
C PRO A 111 11.36 -10.11 -11.20
N PRO A 112 11.16 -10.92 -10.15
CA PRO A 112 12.26 -11.63 -9.53
C PRO A 112 12.97 -12.50 -10.58
N PRO A 113 14.30 -12.68 -10.48
CA PRO A 113 14.99 -13.60 -11.34
C PRO A 113 14.36 -14.99 -11.23
N PHE A 114 14.20 -15.67 -12.36
CA PHE A 114 13.67 -17.03 -12.42
C PHE A 114 14.64 -17.95 -11.66
N GLU A 115 14.29 -18.34 -10.43
CA GLU A 115 14.96 -19.46 -9.77
C GLU A 115 14.54 -20.71 -10.54
N LEU A 116 15.43 -21.17 -11.42
CA LEU A 116 15.39 -22.56 -11.86
C LEU A 116 15.52 -23.39 -10.58
N ASP A 117 14.43 -24.04 -10.18
CA ASP A 117 14.45 -25.18 -9.25
C ASP A 117 15.40 -26.22 -9.83
N LEU A 118 16.69 -26.06 -9.56
CA LEU A 118 17.67 -27.11 -9.74
C LEU A 118 17.25 -28.18 -8.73
N PRO A 119 16.87 -29.39 -9.18
CA PRO A 119 16.54 -30.45 -8.24
C PRO A 119 17.75 -30.62 -7.33
N ILE A 120 17.52 -30.58 -6.03
CA ILE A 120 18.52 -30.97 -5.04
C ILE A 120 18.81 -32.44 -5.32
N SER A 121 19.83 -32.70 -6.14
CA SER A 121 20.35 -34.05 -6.36
C SER A 121 20.87 -34.55 -5.03
N ALA A 122 20.14 -35.49 -4.44
CA ALA A 122 20.62 -36.39 -3.40
C ALA A 122 21.48 -37.51 -4.02
#